data_AF-A0A7H4MY64-F1
#
_entry.id   AF-A0A7H4MY64-F1
#
_cell.length_a   1.000
_cell.length_b   1.000
_cell.length_c   1.000
_cell.angle_alpha   90.00
_cell.angle_beta   90.00
_cell.angle_gamma   90.00
#
_symmetry.space_group_name_H-M   'P 1'
#
loop_
_entity.id
_entity.type
_entity.pdbx_description
1 polymer ?
#
loop_
_entity_poly.entity_id
_entity_poly.type
_entity_poly.pdbx_seq_one_letter_code
_entity_poly.pdbx_strand_id
1 'polypeptide(L)'
;MQRYPNVELDIVTDDALVDIVSSGFDAGIRLGEKLHQDMVAVRLSGDLEMKVVASPHYLAQAPQPRKPQDLLQHPCLTYRRPSDGSVYRWEFQRDGERYEIAVKGPIVVDEPAMLTPLALKGTGIAYQFAHQVDPWLETGQLVQLLKEWTPAFPGFYVYYPSRKQMASPLRAFIDYLLAVGGKSRPPELPSG
;
A
#
# COMPACT_ATOMS: atom_id res chain seq x y z
N MET A 1 11.67 20.85 4.01
CA MET A 1 11.73 22.24 3.55
C MET A 1 11.68 23.25 4.70
N GLN A 2 10.53 23.52 5.36
CA GLN A 2 10.47 24.55 6.43
C GLN A 2 11.43 24.30 7.62
N ARG A 3 11.66 23.05 8.00
CA ARG A 3 12.58 22.68 9.11
C ARG A 3 14.06 22.61 8.71
N TYR A 4 14.34 22.40 7.41
CA TYR A 4 15.68 22.27 6.84
C TYR A 4 15.68 22.96 5.45
N PRO A 5 15.84 24.29 5.40
CA PRO A 5 15.64 25.06 4.16
C PRO A 5 16.74 24.85 3.12
N ASN A 6 17.92 24.38 3.54
CA ASN A 6 19.06 24.13 2.67
C ASN A 6 19.13 22.68 2.15
N VAL A 7 18.10 21.87 2.43
CA VAL A 7 17.99 20.49 1.94
C VAL A 7 17.08 20.50 0.73
N GLU A 8 17.62 20.07 -0.41
CA GLU A 8 16.86 19.79 -1.63
C GLU A 8 16.42 18.33 -1.62
N LEU A 9 15.20 18.06 -2.06
CA LEU A 9 14.65 16.71 -2.18
C LEU A 9 14.32 16.44 -3.64
N ASP A 10 14.99 15.44 -4.21
CA ASP A 10 14.60 14.82 -5.47
C ASP A 10 13.88 13.51 -5.15
N ILE A 11 12.62 13.39 -5.57
CA ILE A 11 11.74 12.25 -5.23
C ILE A 11 11.30 11.58 -6.51
N VAL A 12 11.71 10.32 -6.67
CA VAL A 12 11.29 9.44 -7.76
C VAL A 12 10.43 8.34 -7.16
N THR A 13 9.26 8.12 -7.78
CA THR A 13 8.40 6.96 -7.46
C THR A 13 8.55 5.95 -8.57
N ASP A 14 9.03 4.76 -8.22
CA ASP A 14 9.18 3.64 -9.14
C ASP A 14 8.84 2.34 -8.40
N ASP A 15 7.94 1.55 -8.98
CA ASP A 15 7.52 0.25 -8.45
C ASP A 15 8.56 -0.86 -8.75
N ALA A 16 9.57 -0.58 -9.58
CA ALA A 16 10.64 -1.51 -9.88
C ALA A 16 11.64 -1.65 -8.72
N LEU A 17 12.28 -2.81 -8.64
CA LEU A 17 13.40 -3.03 -7.73
C LEU A 17 14.65 -2.34 -8.29
N VAL A 18 14.70 -1.01 -8.14
CA VAL A 18 15.84 -0.18 -8.53
C VAL A 18 16.97 -0.39 -7.53
N ASP A 19 18.17 -0.67 -8.04
CA ASP A 19 19.42 -0.52 -7.28
C ASP A 19 19.65 0.98 -7.08
N ILE A 20 19.29 1.45 -5.89
CA ILE A 20 19.37 2.85 -5.50
C ILE A 20 20.80 3.41 -5.61
N VAL A 21 21.84 2.57 -5.45
CA VAL A 21 23.24 3.00 -5.53
C VAL A 21 23.62 3.28 -6.96
N SER A 22 23.37 2.32 -7.85
CA SER A 22 23.68 2.46 -9.28
C SER A 22 22.91 3.61 -9.94
N SER A 23 21.72 3.92 -9.41
CA SER A 23 20.83 4.98 -9.89
C SER A 23 21.08 6.34 -9.23
N GLY A 24 22.06 6.44 -8.33
CA GLY A 24 22.47 7.70 -7.71
C GLY A 24 21.56 8.19 -6.57
N PHE A 25 20.64 7.37 -6.07
CA PHE A 25 19.78 7.70 -4.93
C PHE A 25 20.52 7.50 -3.59
N ASP A 26 20.29 8.40 -2.65
CA ASP A 26 20.86 8.33 -1.30
C ASP A 26 20.13 7.33 -0.38
N ALA A 27 18.83 7.10 -0.63
CA ALA A 27 17.99 6.17 0.11
C ALA A 27 16.76 5.75 -0.71
N GLY A 28 16.12 4.67 -0.31
CA GLY A 28 14.80 4.25 -0.81
C GLY A 28 13.81 4.00 0.33
N ILE A 29 12.52 4.00 0.01
CA ILE A 29 11.44 3.61 0.93
C ILE A 29 10.68 2.45 0.31
N ARG A 30 10.53 1.32 1.01
CA ARG A 30 9.80 0.13 0.53
C ARG A 30 9.07 -0.61 1.65
N LEU A 31 8.07 -1.41 1.27
CA LEU A 31 7.40 -2.37 2.16
C LEU A 31 8.37 -3.49 2.56
N GLY A 32 8.30 -3.90 3.83
CA GLY A 32 9.17 -4.89 4.50
C GLY A 32 10.07 -5.72 3.59
N GLU A 33 11.36 -5.39 3.57
CA GLU A 33 12.31 -5.92 2.58
C GLU A 33 13.19 -7.07 3.11
N LYS A 34 13.42 -8.07 2.25
CA LYS A 34 14.70 -8.78 2.14
C LYS A 34 15.72 -7.79 1.55
N LEU A 35 16.53 -7.18 2.41
CA LEU A 35 17.55 -6.23 2.00
C LEU A 35 18.78 -6.97 1.45
N HIS A 36 19.45 -6.38 0.46
CA HIS A 36 20.77 -6.81 0.04
C HIS A 36 21.77 -6.75 1.22
N GLN A 37 22.77 -7.64 1.22
CA GLN A 37 23.92 -7.50 2.11
C GLN A 37 24.51 -6.10 1.91
N ASP A 38 24.84 -5.41 3.01
CA ASP A 38 25.40 -4.04 3.08
C ASP A 38 24.42 -2.84 3.08
N MET A 39 23.12 -3.08 3.27
CA MET A 39 22.13 -2.01 3.49
C MET A 39 21.71 -1.90 4.96
N VAL A 40 21.47 -0.67 5.43
CA VAL A 40 20.79 -0.41 6.69
C VAL A 40 19.32 -0.13 6.40
N ALA A 41 18.40 -0.74 7.13
CA ALA A 41 16.99 -0.41 7.05
C ALA A 41 16.41 -0.02 8.41
N VAL A 42 15.60 1.04 8.38
CA VAL A 42 14.93 1.59 9.54
C VAL A 42 13.44 1.58 9.28
N ARG A 43 12.67 0.98 10.19
CA ARG A 43 11.22 0.91 10.09
C ARG A 43 10.62 2.31 10.20
N LEU A 44 9.82 2.70 9.20
CA LEU A 44 9.17 4.01 9.12
C LEU A 44 7.72 3.99 9.55
N SER A 45 7.00 2.89 9.33
CA SER A 45 5.58 2.77 9.67
C SER A 45 5.30 1.59 10.58
N GLY A 46 4.11 1.62 11.20
CA GLY A 46 3.52 0.42 11.80
C GLY A 46 3.22 -0.65 10.75
N ASP A 47 2.60 -1.74 11.20
CA ASP A 47 2.11 -2.76 10.27
C ASP A 47 0.98 -2.17 9.42
N LEU A 48 0.93 -2.62 8.17
CA LEU A 48 -0.10 -2.23 7.22
C LEU A 48 -1.07 -3.38 7.02
N GLU A 49 -2.28 -3.04 6.63
CA GLU A 49 -3.31 -3.98 6.28
C GLU A 49 -3.81 -3.67 4.87
N MET A 50 -4.03 -4.73 4.11
CA MET A 50 -4.87 -4.67 2.92
C MET A 50 -6.28 -5.14 3.30
N LYS A 51 -7.30 -4.52 2.72
CA LYS A 51 -8.70 -4.84 3.00
C LYS A 51 -9.43 -5.11 1.69
N VAL A 52 -10.13 -6.24 1.65
CA VAL A 52 -11.10 -6.53 0.59
C VAL A 52 -12.40 -5.83 0.97
N VAL A 53 -12.95 -5.03 0.08
CA VAL A 53 -14.12 -4.19 0.38
C VAL A 53 -15.12 -4.19 -0.78
N ALA A 54 -16.39 -4.06 -0.44
CA ALA A 54 -17.47 -3.80 -1.40
C ALA A 54 -18.55 -2.92 -0.74
N SER A 55 -19.36 -2.22 -1.53
CA SER A 55 -20.48 -1.47 -0.97
C SER A 55 -21.63 -2.37 -0.54
N PRO A 56 -22.45 -1.96 0.43
CA PRO A 56 -23.68 -2.66 0.78
C PRO A 56 -24.63 -2.87 -0.42
N HIS A 57 -24.68 -1.90 -1.35
CA HIS A 57 -25.51 -1.98 -2.56
C HIS A 57 -25.12 -3.16 -3.46
N TYR A 58 -23.82 -3.41 -3.60
CA TYR A 58 -23.32 -4.56 -4.35
C TYR A 58 -23.65 -5.88 -3.64
N LEU A 59 -23.43 -5.94 -2.32
CA LEU A 59 -23.68 -7.15 -1.51
C LEU A 59 -25.16 -7.51 -1.39
N ALA A 60 -26.08 -6.58 -1.64
CA ALA A 60 -27.51 -6.88 -1.73
C ALA A 60 -27.88 -7.74 -2.94
N GLN A 61 -27.02 -7.78 -3.98
CA GLN A 61 -27.28 -8.43 -5.26
C GLN A 61 -26.40 -9.67 -5.49
N ALA A 62 -25.33 -9.83 -4.71
CA ALA A 62 -24.36 -10.90 -4.86
C ALA A 62 -24.05 -11.56 -3.51
N PRO A 63 -23.92 -12.89 -3.46
CA PRO A 63 -23.55 -13.59 -2.23
C PRO A 63 -22.18 -13.11 -1.74
N GLN A 64 -22.00 -12.95 -0.43
CA GLN A 64 -20.73 -12.52 0.12
C GLN A 64 -19.65 -13.62 -0.02
N PRO A 65 -18.44 -13.32 -0.54
CA PRO A 65 -17.36 -14.29 -0.63
C PRO A 65 -16.90 -14.71 0.77
N ARG A 66 -16.66 -16.00 0.98
CA ARG A 66 -16.25 -16.60 2.27
C ARG A 66 -14.78 -17.01 2.28
N LYS A 67 -14.22 -17.29 1.10
CA LYS A 67 -12.80 -17.59 0.88
C LYS A 67 -12.26 -16.88 -0.37
N PRO A 68 -10.94 -16.68 -0.50
CA PRO A 68 -10.34 -15.98 -1.64
C PRO A 68 -10.74 -16.54 -3.01
N GLN A 69 -10.95 -17.86 -3.14
CA GLN A 69 -11.34 -18.46 -4.41
C GLN A 69 -12.74 -18.04 -4.87
N ASP A 70 -13.63 -17.64 -3.95
CA ASP A 70 -14.98 -17.18 -4.30
C ASP A 70 -14.94 -15.89 -5.11
N LEU A 71 -13.87 -15.08 -4.98
CA LEU A 71 -13.65 -13.86 -5.74
C LEU A 71 -13.62 -14.08 -7.26
N LEU A 72 -13.32 -15.31 -7.71
CA LEU A 72 -13.36 -15.67 -9.14
C LEU A 72 -14.78 -15.61 -9.73
N GLN A 73 -15.81 -15.58 -8.89
CA GLN A 73 -17.22 -15.45 -9.30
C GLN A 73 -17.75 -14.02 -9.15
N HIS A 74 -16.89 -13.05 -8.81
CA HIS A 74 -17.28 -11.67 -8.57
C HIS A 74 -16.56 -10.70 -9.52
N PRO A 75 -17.20 -9.59 -9.93
CA PRO A 75 -16.51 -8.48 -10.57
C PRO A 75 -15.49 -7.86 -9.60
N CYS A 76 -14.22 -8.18 -9.79
CA CYS A 76 -13.14 -7.58 -9.00
C CYS A 76 -12.57 -6.36 -9.73
N LEU A 77 -12.46 -5.24 -9.02
CA LEU A 77 -11.87 -4.00 -9.48
C LEU A 77 -10.38 -4.09 -9.18
N THR A 78 -9.56 -4.13 -10.23
CA THR A 78 -8.12 -4.37 -10.08
C THR A 78 -7.32 -3.33 -10.84
N TYR A 79 -5.99 -3.36 -10.69
CA TYR A 79 -5.09 -2.45 -11.37
C TYR A 79 -3.99 -3.23 -12.08
N ARG A 80 -3.35 -2.54 -13.02
CA ARG A 80 -2.20 -3.04 -13.75
C ARG A 80 -0.95 -2.42 -13.18
N ARG A 81 0.00 -3.27 -12.83
CA ARG A 81 1.27 -2.84 -12.26
C ARG A 81 2.05 -2.04 -13.30
N PRO A 82 2.48 -0.81 -12.98
CA PRO A 82 3.33 -0.02 -13.87
C PRO A 82 4.65 -0.73 -14.21
N SER A 83 5.20 -1.51 -13.27
CA SER A 83 6.51 -2.15 -13.40
C SER A 83 6.60 -3.21 -14.51
N ASP A 84 5.57 -4.03 -14.69
CA ASP A 84 5.58 -5.17 -15.63
C ASP A 84 4.35 -5.24 -16.55
N GLY A 85 3.40 -4.30 -16.41
CA GLY A 85 2.17 -4.26 -17.20
C GLY A 85 1.18 -5.41 -16.90
N SER A 86 1.45 -6.24 -15.90
CA SER A 86 0.56 -7.34 -15.52
C SER A 86 -0.54 -6.88 -14.56
N VAL A 87 -1.66 -7.62 -14.55
CA VAL A 87 -2.75 -7.36 -13.61
C VAL A 87 -2.35 -7.87 -12.23
N TYR A 88 -2.55 -7.03 -11.21
CA TYR A 88 -2.19 -7.39 -9.83
C TYR A 88 -2.93 -8.66 -9.37
N ARG A 89 -2.17 -9.65 -8.90
CA ARG A 89 -2.69 -10.85 -8.25
C ARG A 89 -2.91 -10.54 -6.78
N TRP A 90 -4.12 -10.77 -6.28
CA TRP A 90 -4.43 -10.45 -4.90
C TRP A 90 -3.83 -11.49 -3.97
N GLU A 91 -3.02 -11.01 -3.03
CA GLU A 91 -2.31 -11.82 -2.05
C GLU A 91 -3.14 -11.96 -0.77
N PHE A 92 -3.26 -13.18 -0.28
CA PHE A 92 -3.97 -13.54 0.94
C PHE A 92 -3.09 -14.43 1.81
N GLN A 93 -3.33 -14.39 3.11
CA GLN A 93 -2.68 -15.27 4.05
C GLN A 93 -3.66 -15.72 5.14
N ARG A 94 -3.65 -17.01 5.48
CA ARG A 94 -4.41 -17.56 6.60
C ARG A 94 -3.66 -18.76 7.17
N ASP A 95 -3.56 -18.84 8.49
CA ASP A 95 -2.91 -19.95 9.21
C ASP A 95 -1.48 -20.25 8.72
N GLY A 96 -0.75 -19.21 8.29
CA GLY A 96 0.61 -19.33 7.75
C GLY A 96 0.70 -19.70 6.26
N GLU A 97 -0.41 -20.09 5.63
CA GLU A 97 -0.48 -20.38 4.21
C GLU A 97 -0.75 -19.11 3.40
N ARG A 98 -0.06 -18.97 2.26
CA ARG A 98 -0.23 -17.85 1.33
C ARG A 98 -0.97 -18.29 0.08
N TYR A 99 -1.86 -17.43 -0.40
CA TYR A 99 -2.67 -17.65 -1.58
C TYR A 99 -2.58 -16.44 -2.50
N GLU A 100 -2.49 -16.67 -3.80
CA GLU A 100 -2.57 -15.62 -4.81
C GLU A 100 -3.72 -15.88 -5.76
N ILE A 101 -4.67 -14.95 -5.81
CA ILE A 101 -5.83 -15.05 -6.69
C ILE A 101 -5.64 -14.09 -7.86
N ALA A 102 -5.58 -14.65 -9.07
CA ALA A 102 -5.72 -13.89 -10.31
C ALA A 102 -7.20 -13.54 -10.52
N VAL A 103 -7.65 -12.53 -9.80
CA VAL A 103 -9.02 -12.03 -9.92
C VAL A 103 -9.29 -11.49 -11.32
N LYS A 104 -10.56 -11.47 -11.71
CA LYS A 104 -11.02 -10.90 -12.98
C LYS A 104 -12.17 -9.93 -12.71
N GLY A 105 -12.32 -8.97 -13.59
CA GLY A 105 -13.46 -8.06 -13.51
C GLY A 105 -13.49 -7.07 -14.64
N PRO A 106 -14.55 -6.26 -14.69
CA PRO A 106 -14.85 -5.39 -15.82
C PRO A 106 -13.94 -4.16 -15.89
N ILE A 107 -13.22 -3.84 -14.81
CA ILE A 107 -12.41 -2.63 -14.72
C ILE A 107 -11.00 -2.99 -14.26
N VAL A 108 -10.03 -2.57 -15.07
CA VAL A 108 -8.61 -2.58 -14.73
C VAL A 108 -8.05 -1.17 -14.91
N VAL A 109 -7.65 -0.55 -13.82
CA VAL A 109 -7.06 0.81 -13.81
C VAL A 109 -5.53 0.75 -13.82
N ASP A 110 -4.87 1.87 -14.07
CA ASP A 110 -3.43 2.08 -13.88
C ASP A 110 -3.12 2.77 -12.54
N GLU A 111 -4.07 3.54 -11.99
CA GLU A 111 -3.97 4.20 -10.69
C GLU A 111 -4.85 3.49 -9.62
N PRO A 112 -4.26 2.77 -8.64
CA PRO A 112 -5.01 2.03 -7.62
C PRO A 112 -5.99 2.90 -6.80
N ALA A 113 -5.70 4.18 -6.58
CA ALA A 113 -6.58 5.07 -5.81
C ALA A 113 -7.98 5.22 -6.44
N MET A 114 -8.13 4.92 -7.74
CA MET A 114 -9.42 4.92 -8.46
C MET A 114 -10.34 3.76 -8.03
N LEU A 115 -9.83 2.71 -7.38
CA LEU A 115 -10.61 1.52 -7.03
C LEU A 115 -11.63 1.78 -5.92
N THR A 116 -11.27 2.57 -4.91
CA THR A 116 -12.17 2.92 -3.79
C THR A 116 -13.47 3.63 -4.25
N PRO A 117 -13.41 4.72 -5.05
CA PRO A 117 -14.64 5.38 -5.52
C PRO A 117 -15.50 4.48 -6.42
N LEU A 118 -14.92 3.53 -7.16
CA LEU A 118 -15.66 2.53 -7.94
C LEU A 118 -16.36 1.50 -7.04
N ALA A 119 -15.68 1.03 -5.99
CA ALA A 119 -16.27 0.13 -5.01
C ALA A 119 -17.45 0.79 -4.26
N LEU A 120 -17.31 2.07 -3.89
CA LEU A 120 -18.37 2.88 -3.27
C LEU A 120 -19.62 2.97 -4.15
N LYS A 121 -19.44 3.05 -5.48
CA LYS A 121 -20.54 3.02 -6.46
C LYS A 121 -21.16 1.63 -6.67
N GLY A 122 -20.67 0.59 -5.99
CA GLY A 122 -21.17 -0.78 -6.09
C GLY A 122 -20.80 -1.48 -7.39
N THR A 123 -19.75 -1.04 -8.07
CA THR A 123 -19.31 -1.64 -9.35
C THR A 123 -18.63 -3.00 -9.17
N GLY A 124 -18.19 -3.32 -7.95
CA GLY A 124 -17.56 -4.60 -7.65
C GLY A 124 -16.82 -4.60 -6.32
N ILE A 125 -15.91 -5.58 -6.18
CA ILE A 125 -15.07 -5.77 -5.01
C ILE A 125 -13.70 -5.15 -5.28
N ALA A 126 -13.16 -4.36 -4.34
CA ALA A 126 -11.82 -3.80 -4.40
C ALA A 126 -10.90 -4.38 -3.33
N TYR A 127 -9.59 -4.28 -3.57
CA TYR A 127 -8.54 -4.66 -2.62
C TYR A 127 -7.57 -3.49 -2.48
N GLN A 128 -7.54 -2.87 -1.30
CA GLN A 128 -6.88 -1.58 -1.05
C GLN A 128 -6.22 -1.55 0.32
N PHE A 129 -5.28 -0.64 0.53
CA PHE A 129 -4.73 -0.41 1.85
C PHE A 129 -5.81 0.12 2.79
N ALA A 130 -5.75 -0.29 4.06
CA ALA A 130 -6.70 0.07 5.09
C ALA A 130 -6.95 1.59 5.17
N HIS A 131 -5.89 2.40 5.16
CA HIS A 131 -6.02 3.87 5.23
C HIS A 131 -6.85 4.49 4.09
N GLN A 132 -6.97 3.83 2.94
CA GLN A 132 -7.76 4.32 1.80
C GLN A 132 -9.25 4.00 1.96
N VAL A 133 -9.60 3.01 2.80
CA VAL A 133 -10.96 2.48 2.91
C VAL A 133 -11.57 2.63 4.30
N ASP A 134 -10.76 2.81 5.35
CA ASP A 134 -11.21 2.88 6.74
C ASP A 134 -12.26 3.97 7.01
N PRO A 135 -12.13 5.20 6.49
CA PRO A 135 -13.18 6.21 6.66
C PRO A 135 -14.54 5.77 6.10
N TRP A 136 -14.54 4.95 5.04
CA TRP A 136 -15.75 4.44 4.40
C TRP A 136 -16.30 3.19 5.08
N LEU A 137 -15.43 2.41 5.73
CA LEU A 137 -15.82 1.29 6.58
C LEU A 137 -16.49 1.80 7.87
N GLU A 138 -15.93 2.84 8.49
CA GLU A 138 -16.46 3.48 9.70
C GLU A 138 -17.86 4.07 9.49
N THR A 139 -18.11 4.64 8.31
CA THR A 139 -19.42 5.19 7.91
C THR A 139 -20.39 4.13 7.38
N GLY A 140 -19.95 2.88 7.24
CA GLY A 140 -20.76 1.77 6.68
C GLY A 140 -21.02 1.88 5.17
N GLN A 141 -20.36 2.80 4.47
CA GLN A 141 -20.46 2.94 3.01
C GLN A 141 -19.72 1.80 2.27
N LEU A 142 -18.73 1.20 2.92
CA LEU A 142 -18.10 -0.05 2.51
C LEU A 142 -18.24 -1.10 3.61
N VAL A 143 -18.17 -2.36 3.21
CA VAL A 143 -18.14 -3.53 4.10
C VAL A 143 -16.84 -4.28 3.84
N GLN A 144 -16.10 -4.58 4.90
CA GLN A 144 -14.90 -5.41 4.83
C GLN A 144 -15.28 -6.88 4.63
N LEU A 145 -14.66 -7.51 3.64
CA LEU A 145 -14.80 -8.91 3.29
C LEU A 145 -13.49 -9.64 3.62
N LEU A 146 -13.57 -10.96 3.79
CA LEU A 146 -12.40 -11.84 3.91
C LEU A 146 -11.37 -11.40 4.97
N LYS A 147 -11.79 -10.73 6.06
CA LYS A 147 -10.90 -10.15 7.08
C LYS A 147 -9.86 -11.14 7.63
N GLU A 148 -10.25 -12.40 7.82
CA GLU A 148 -9.37 -13.46 8.34
C GLU A 148 -8.27 -13.88 7.34
N TRP A 149 -8.36 -13.45 6.09
CA TRP A 149 -7.43 -13.78 5.01
C TRP A 149 -6.43 -12.67 4.68
N THR A 150 -6.54 -11.52 5.36
CA THR A 150 -5.72 -10.34 5.11
C THR A 150 -5.07 -9.85 6.40
N PRO A 151 -4.18 -10.65 7.03
CA PRO A 151 -3.49 -10.23 8.24
C PRO A 151 -2.59 -9.03 7.96
N ALA A 152 -2.31 -8.25 9.00
CA ALA A 152 -1.37 -7.15 8.90
C ALA A 152 0.04 -7.67 8.56
N PHE A 153 0.80 -6.87 7.81
CA PHE A 153 2.16 -7.17 7.38
C PHE A 153 3.10 -6.01 7.70
N PRO A 154 4.42 -6.25 7.81
CA PRO A 154 5.38 -5.20 8.07
C PRO A 154 5.26 -4.08 7.04
N GLY A 155 5.08 -2.85 7.52
CA GLY A 155 4.93 -1.68 6.66
C GLY A 155 6.24 -1.19 6.05
N PHE A 156 6.35 0.13 5.89
CA PHE A 156 7.45 0.75 5.19
C PHE A 156 8.73 0.82 6.02
N TYR A 157 9.84 0.68 5.32
CA TYR A 157 11.21 0.88 5.79
C TYR A 157 11.90 1.89 4.88
N VAL A 158 12.70 2.77 5.46
CA VAL A 158 13.73 3.49 4.72
C VAL A 158 14.99 2.65 4.73
N TYR A 159 15.62 2.49 3.58
CA TYR A 159 16.88 1.78 3.44
C TYR A 159 17.91 2.62 2.70
N TYR A 160 19.17 2.45 3.07
CA TYR A 160 20.29 3.21 2.51
C TYR A 160 21.61 2.41 2.65
N PRO A 161 22.63 2.70 1.82
CA PRO A 161 23.92 2.00 1.88
C PRO A 161 24.62 2.19 3.22
N SER A 162 25.17 1.10 3.77
CA SER A 162 25.99 1.13 4.97
C SER A 162 27.34 1.80 4.67
N ARG A 163 27.43 3.12 4.81
CA ARG A 163 28.68 3.89 4.71
C ARG A 163 29.19 4.25 6.10
N LYS A 164 30.52 4.30 6.28
CA LYS A 164 31.17 4.68 7.57
C LYS A 164 30.74 6.07 8.09
N GLN A 165 30.30 6.98 7.20
CA GLN A 165 29.70 8.25 7.58
C GLN A 165 28.46 8.52 6.71
N MET A 166 27.29 8.61 7.35
CA MET A 166 26.06 9.05 6.71
C MET A 166 26.11 10.57 6.49
N ALA A 167 25.73 11.03 5.30
CA ALA A 167 25.65 12.46 5.00
C ALA A 167 24.61 13.15 5.90
N SER A 168 24.93 14.33 6.42
CA SER A 168 24.05 15.08 7.33
C SER A 168 22.64 15.35 6.78
N PRO A 169 22.43 15.65 5.47
CA PRO A 169 21.09 15.82 4.90
C PRO A 169 20.24 14.54 4.99
N LEU A 170 20.83 13.39 4.66
CA LEU A 170 20.13 12.09 4.73
C LEU A 170 19.73 11.75 6.18
N ARG A 171 20.63 12.01 7.14
CA ARG A 171 20.30 11.84 8.56
C ARG A 171 19.13 12.71 9.00
N ALA A 172 19.17 13.99 8.66
CA ALA A 172 18.11 14.94 8.98
C ALA A 172 16.77 14.54 8.36
N PHE A 173 16.79 13.98 7.15
CA PHE A 173 15.61 13.45 6.47
C PHE A 173 15.04 12.22 7.18
N ILE A 174 15.88 11.22 7.52
CA ILE A 174 15.44 10.02 8.25
C ILE A 174 14.87 10.39 9.63
N ASP A 175 15.57 11.26 10.39
CA ASP A 175 15.11 11.72 11.70
C ASP A 175 13.74 12.43 11.59
N TYR A 176 13.54 13.20 10.52
CA TYR A 176 12.25 13.85 10.23
C TYR A 176 11.16 12.81 9.92
N LEU A 177 11.43 11.84 9.05
CA LEU A 177 10.48 10.78 8.71
C LEU A 177 10.07 9.96 9.93
N LEU A 178 11.02 9.63 10.82
CA LEU A 178 10.72 8.90 12.04
C LEU A 178 9.85 9.71 13.02
N ALA A 179 10.09 11.02 13.11
CA ALA A 179 9.29 11.91 13.94
C ALA A 179 7.84 12.09 13.44
N VAL A 180 7.63 12.00 12.13
CA VAL A 180 6.30 12.10 11.49
C VAL A 180 5.61 10.73 11.43
N GLY A 181 6.31 9.69 11.04
CA GLY A 181 5.79 8.31 10.91
C GLY A 181 5.40 7.68 12.24
N GLY A 182 6.02 8.08 13.36
CA GLY A 182 5.58 7.74 14.72
C GLY A 182 4.27 8.41 15.16
N LYS A 183 3.74 9.34 14.35
CA LYS A 183 2.47 10.05 14.57
C LYS A 183 1.57 9.87 13.36
N SER A 184 1.15 8.64 13.06
CA SER A 184 0.12 8.38 12.05
C SER A 184 -1.24 8.95 12.51
N ARG A 185 -1.45 10.26 12.30
CA ARG A 185 -2.77 10.90 12.20
C ARG A 185 -2.93 11.29 10.72
N PRO A 186 -4.05 10.96 10.06
CA PRO A 186 -4.26 11.35 8.67
C PRO A 186 -4.20 12.88 8.55
N PRO A 187 -3.68 13.42 7.42
CA PRO A 187 -3.74 14.85 7.17
C PRO A 187 -5.22 15.28 7.13
N GLU A 188 -5.59 16.24 7.97
CA GLU A 188 -6.87 16.92 7.85
C GLU A 188 -6.89 17.65 6.51
N LEU A 189 -7.85 17.29 5.66
CA LEU A 189 -8.14 18.04 4.44
C LEU A 189 -8.47 19.49 4.84
N PRO A 190 -7.94 20.49 4.12
CA PRO A 190 -8.31 21.87 4.37
C PRO A 190 -9.81 22.03 4.22
N SER A 191 -10.46 22.47 5.30
CA SER A 191 -11.84 22.95 5.27
C SER A 191 -11.81 24.37 4.71
N GLY A 192 -12.18 24.56 3.45
CA GLY A 192 -12.34 25.89 2.85
C GLY A 192 -11.83 25.97 1.42
#